data_AF-A0A0S3UE90-F1
#
_entry.id   AF-A0A0S3UE90-F1
#
_cell.length_a   1.000
_cell.length_b   1.000
_cell.length_c   1.000
_cell.angle_alpha   90.00
_cell.angle_beta   90.00
_cell.angle_gamma   90.00
#
_symmetry.space_group_name_H-M   'P 1'
#
loop_
_entity.id
_entity.type
_entity.pdbx_description
1 polymer ?
#
loop_
_entity_poly.entity_id
_entity_poly.type
_entity_poly.pdbx_seq_one_letter_code
_entity_poly.pdbx_strand_id
1 'polypeptide(L)'
;MKLKVSQTTFFKQSTLDSSKLQPQDKVNVDAGRVFEIHSWKAIGKNHLKIALFNEFLGDPPRNTWYVYQPHVQLIDSQGQTTQPEPPKIKLPSIFYRLPKTKALSIPYKSQLDNALNPRGACNVTSYAMVMDYFKIPQRTNAVQLEDELYRFLESKGLSRWDPYDLAQMGQAYGLNVDFTTRAGLWEIRKAIAEGYACIIHGYFTSFGHIMVVRGYDDRGFFVNDPFGEWFESGYRNDFTGENLHYSNELIKAKCSPEGENYLWLHRITKA
;
A
#
# COMPACT_ATOMS: atom_id res chain seq x y z
N MET A 1 -1.53 -0.06 -27.49
CA MET A 1 -0.17 0.30 -27.02
C MET A 1 0.75 -0.88 -27.32
N LYS A 2 2.00 -0.62 -27.68
CA LYS A 2 2.96 -1.65 -28.06
C LYS A 2 4.19 -1.63 -27.14
N LEU A 3 4.85 -2.76 -27.00
CA LEU A 3 6.14 -2.91 -26.33
C LEU A 3 7.17 -3.39 -27.35
N LYS A 4 8.23 -2.63 -27.56
CA LYS A 4 9.36 -2.99 -28.41
C LYS A 4 10.54 -3.41 -27.57
N VAL A 5 11.13 -4.56 -27.86
CA VAL A 5 12.37 -5.02 -27.24
C VAL A 5 13.54 -4.34 -27.95
N SER A 6 14.27 -3.48 -27.25
CA SER A 6 15.42 -2.75 -27.82
C SER A 6 16.73 -3.53 -27.69
N GLN A 7 16.81 -4.45 -26.71
CA GLN A 7 17.95 -5.34 -26.51
C GLN A 7 17.45 -6.73 -26.11
N THR A 8 18.08 -7.79 -26.62
CA THR A 8 17.73 -9.17 -26.29
C THR A 8 17.72 -9.36 -24.77
N THR A 9 16.63 -9.94 -24.25
CA THR A 9 16.40 -10.04 -22.80
C THR A 9 15.49 -11.20 -22.44
N PHE A 10 15.41 -11.51 -21.14
CA PHE A 10 14.47 -12.49 -20.62
C PHE A 10 13.17 -11.82 -20.15
N PHE A 11 12.05 -12.36 -20.62
CA PHE A 11 10.75 -12.16 -20.00
C PHE A 11 10.61 -13.22 -18.90
N LYS A 12 10.23 -12.81 -17.69
CA LYS A 12 10.32 -13.67 -16.49
C LYS A 12 9.00 -13.76 -15.72
N GLN A 13 8.79 -14.84 -14.98
CA GLN A 13 7.63 -14.97 -14.07
C GLN A 13 7.84 -14.31 -12.70
N SER A 14 9.05 -13.79 -12.42
CA SER A 14 9.34 -12.93 -11.26
C SER A 14 10.46 -11.93 -11.56
N THR A 15 10.77 -11.05 -10.60
CA THR A 15 11.84 -10.05 -10.72
C THR A 15 13.24 -10.62 -10.41
N LEU A 16 13.35 -11.88 -9.97
CA LEU A 16 14.62 -12.54 -9.67
C LEU A 16 15.56 -12.57 -10.89
N ASP A 17 16.86 -12.70 -10.63
CA ASP A 17 17.87 -12.86 -11.68
C ASP A 17 17.54 -14.08 -12.57
N SER A 18 17.67 -13.94 -13.89
CA SER A 18 17.34 -15.02 -14.84
C SER A 18 18.17 -16.28 -14.64
N SER A 19 19.38 -16.15 -14.09
CA SER A 19 20.23 -17.31 -13.71
C SER A 19 19.61 -18.17 -12.60
N LYS A 20 18.73 -17.58 -11.78
CA LYS A 20 18.07 -18.25 -10.64
C LYS A 20 16.68 -18.79 -10.98
N LEU A 21 16.21 -18.56 -12.20
CA LEU A 21 14.90 -19.01 -12.65
C LEU A 21 14.99 -20.31 -13.43
N GLN A 22 14.00 -21.18 -13.20
CA GLN A 22 13.81 -22.40 -13.97
C GLN A 22 13.52 -22.05 -15.45
N PRO A 23 13.86 -22.94 -16.41
CA PRO A 23 13.60 -22.70 -17.82
C PRO A 23 12.14 -22.35 -18.13
N GLN A 24 11.16 -22.98 -17.48
CA GLN A 24 9.73 -22.68 -17.70
C GLN A 24 9.29 -21.28 -17.20
N ASP A 25 10.09 -20.65 -16.33
CA ASP A 25 9.78 -19.36 -15.72
C ASP A 25 10.44 -18.17 -16.44
N LYS A 26 11.14 -18.43 -17.55
CA LYS A 26 11.79 -17.41 -18.36
C LYS A 26 11.73 -17.73 -19.85
N VAL A 27 11.62 -16.69 -20.68
CA VAL A 27 11.65 -16.80 -22.13
C VAL A 27 12.64 -15.79 -22.67
N ASN A 28 13.59 -16.23 -23.48
CA ASN A 28 14.50 -15.32 -24.17
C ASN A 28 13.74 -14.65 -25.33
N VAL A 29 13.87 -13.33 -25.43
CA VAL A 29 13.19 -12.51 -26.42
C VAL A 29 14.20 -11.62 -27.10
N ASP A 30 14.31 -11.75 -28.43
CA ASP A 30 15.31 -11.05 -29.22
C ASP A 30 15.02 -9.55 -29.39
N ALA A 31 16.10 -8.78 -29.52
CA ALA A 31 16.02 -7.37 -29.89
C ALA A 31 15.25 -7.19 -31.22
N GLY A 32 14.45 -6.13 -31.28
CA GLY A 32 13.62 -5.78 -32.44
C GLY A 32 12.19 -6.31 -32.37
N ARG A 33 11.90 -7.31 -31.52
CA ARG A 33 10.54 -7.86 -31.40
C ARG A 33 9.57 -6.82 -30.82
N VAL A 34 8.37 -6.76 -31.37
CA VAL A 34 7.30 -5.84 -30.94
C VAL A 34 6.07 -6.63 -30.56
N PHE A 35 5.51 -6.33 -29.40
CA PHE A 35 4.31 -6.95 -28.86
C PHE A 35 3.19 -5.93 -28.73
N GLU A 36 1.95 -6.34 -28.98
CA GLU A 36 0.79 -5.59 -28.49
C GLU A 36 0.57 -5.93 -27.02
N ILE A 37 0.25 -4.93 -26.21
CA ILE A 37 0.01 -5.13 -24.77
C ILE A 37 -1.36 -4.57 -24.38
N HIS A 38 -2.04 -5.32 -23.51
CA HIS A 38 -3.29 -4.89 -22.87
C HIS A 38 -3.00 -3.91 -21.73
N SER A 39 -1.97 -4.19 -20.91
CA SER A 39 -1.61 -3.35 -19.77
C SER A 39 -0.14 -3.50 -19.37
N TRP A 40 0.36 -2.54 -18.61
CA TRP A 40 1.67 -2.59 -17.95
C TRP A 40 1.66 -1.85 -16.61
N LYS A 41 2.61 -2.18 -15.74
CA LYS A 41 2.88 -1.50 -14.45
C LYS A 41 4.36 -1.55 -14.12
N ALA A 42 4.95 -0.44 -13.68
CA ALA A 42 6.33 -0.45 -13.17
C ALA A 42 6.41 -1.21 -11.83
N ILE A 43 7.44 -2.06 -11.69
CA ILE A 43 7.68 -2.91 -10.52
C ILE A 43 9.13 -2.76 -10.07
N GLY A 44 9.32 -2.40 -8.80
CA GLY A 44 10.65 -2.21 -8.23
C GLY A 44 11.42 -1.10 -8.95
N LYS A 45 12.72 -1.30 -9.16
CA LYS A 45 13.61 -0.28 -9.72
C LYS A 45 13.71 -0.30 -11.24
N ASN A 46 13.53 -1.45 -11.88
CA ASN A 46 13.91 -1.67 -13.28
C ASN A 46 13.13 -2.79 -13.97
N HIS A 47 11.94 -3.14 -13.47
CA HIS A 47 11.05 -4.08 -14.13
C HIS A 47 9.71 -3.45 -14.49
N LEU A 48 9.10 -3.92 -15.56
CA LEU A 48 7.68 -3.72 -15.84
C LEU A 48 6.99 -5.07 -15.71
N LYS A 49 5.82 -5.11 -15.09
CA LYS A 49 4.87 -6.21 -15.28
C LYS A 49 3.96 -5.86 -16.44
N ILE A 50 3.91 -6.73 -17.45
CA ILE A 50 3.13 -6.52 -18.68
C ILE A 50 2.12 -7.65 -18.87
N ALA A 51 1.03 -7.34 -19.56
CA ALA A 51 0.10 -8.33 -20.11
C ALA A 51 0.05 -8.17 -21.64
N LEU A 52 0.48 -9.20 -22.37
CA LEU A 52 0.44 -9.27 -23.82
C LEU A 52 -1.01 -9.33 -24.31
N PHE A 53 -1.29 -8.67 -25.44
CA PHE A 53 -2.58 -8.73 -26.11
C PHE A 53 -2.55 -9.81 -27.18
N ASN A 54 -3.44 -10.80 -27.05
CA ASN A 54 -3.62 -11.91 -28.00
C ASN A 54 -2.34 -12.69 -28.39
N GLU A 55 -1.32 -12.69 -27.54
CA GLU A 55 -0.07 -13.45 -27.71
C GLU A 55 0.32 -14.12 -26.40
N PHE A 56 0.90 -15.32 -26.51
CA PHE A 56 1.41 -16.10 -25.39
C PHE A 56 2.86 -16.49 -25.67
N LEU A 57 3.69 -16.46 -24.64
CA LEU A 57 5.10 -16.84 -24.70
C LEU A 57 5.38 -17.99 -23.74
N GLY A 58 6.47 -18.72 -24.01
CA GLY A 58 6.99 -19.77 -23.14
C GLY A 58 6.21 -21.07 -23.19
N ASP A 59 6.70 -22.02 -22.39
CA ASP A 59 6.10 -23.32 -22.17
C ASP A 59 6.11 -23.60 -20.65
N PRO A 60 4.96 -23.54 -19.94
CA PRO A 60 3.63 -23.40 -20.49
C PRO A 60 3.36 -21.99 -21.06
N PRO A 61 2.43 -21.85 -22.02
CA PRO A 61 2.11 -20.57 -22.65
C PRO A 61 1.49 -19.59 -21.66
N ARG A 62 2.07 -18.39 -21.56
CA ARG A 62 1.63 -17.31 -20.65
C ARG A 62 1.61 -15.96 -21.35
N ASN A 63 0.64 -15.13 -21.00
CA ASN A 63 0.52 -13.76 -21.53
C ASN A 63 1.05 -12.68 -20.56
N THR A 64 1.39 -13.02 -19.32
CA THR A 64 1.82 -12.05 -18.30
C THR A 64 3.27 -12.29 -17.90
N TRP A 65 4.08 -11.23 -17.92
CA TRP A 65 5.53 -11.31 -17.73
C TRP A 65 6.10 -10.09 -16.99
N TYR A 66 7.19 -10.30 -16.25
CA TYR A 66 8.09 -9.25 -15.80
C TYR A 66 9.21 -9.07 -16.83
N VAL A 67 9.41 -7.84 -17.28
CA VAL A 67 10.41 -7.49 -18.30
C VAL A 67 11.38 -6.46 -17.77
N TYR A 68 12.65 -6.57 -18.15
CA TYR A 68 13.68 -5.64 -17.72
C TYR A 68 13.53 -4.32 -18.47
N GLN A 69 13.12 -3.28 -17.76
CA GLN A 69 12.70 -2.00 -18.31
C GLN A 69 13.76 -1.35 -19.22
N PRO A 70 15.07 -1.34 -18.89
CA PRO A 70 16.09 -0.75 -19.77
C PRO A 70 16.22 -1.41 -21.16
N HIS A 71 15.72 -2.64 -21.34
CA HIS A 71 15.82 -3.38 -22.61
C HIS A 71 14.53 -3.27 -23.45
N VAL A 72 13.55 -2.47 -23.02
CA VAL A 72 12.26 -2.33 -23.70
C VAL A 72 11.82 -0.87 -23.82
N GLN A 73 10.97 -0.59 -24.80
CA GLN A 73 10.36 0.71 -25.04
C GLN A 73 8.84 0.55 -25.20
N LEU A 74 8.06 1.44 -24.61
CA LEU A 74 6.61 1.48 -24.84
C LEU A 74 6.31 2.45 -25.98
N ILE A 75 5.36 2.08 -26.83
CA ILE A 75 4.93 2.88 -27.98
C ILE A 75 3.42 3.09 -27.86
N ASP A 76 3.00 4.35 -27.76
CA ASP A 76 1.58 4.69 -27.66
C ASP A 76 0.86 4.58 -29.01
N SER A 77 -0.44 4.89 -29.03
CA SER A 77 -1.27 4.84 -30.25
C SER A 77 -0.90 5.90 -31.29
N GLN A 78 -0.12 6.92 -30.92
CA GLN A 78 0.36 7.98 -31.80
C GLN A 78 1.77 7.69 -32.33
N GLY A 79 2.37 6.55 -31.97
CA GLY A 79 3.72 6.18 -32.36
C GLY A 79 4.81 6.86 -31.53
N GLN A 80 4.47 7.60 -30.47
CA GLN A 80 5.46 8.18 -29.58
C GLN A 80 6.05 7.08 -28.69
N THR A 81 7.38 6.99 -28.71
CA THR A 81 8.13 6.11 -27.82
C THR A 81 8.22 6.75 -26.45
N THR A 82 7.59 6.14 -25.46
CA THR A 82 7.87 6.43 -24.06
C THR A 82 8.82 5.35 -23.55
N GLN A 83 9.98 5.75 -23.04
CA GLN A 83 10.55 4.94 -21.98
C GLN A 83 9.63 5.16 -20.80
N PRO A 84 8.97 4.12 -20.25
CA PRO A 84 8.41 4.27 -18.92
C PRO A 84 9.61 4.51 -18.04
N GLU A 85 9.94 5.78 -17.78
CA GLU A 85 10.84 6.09 -16.68
C GLU A 85 10.22 5.39 -15.48
N PRO A 86 11.01 4.67 -14.64
CA PRO A 86 10.50 4.32 -13.33
C PRO A 86 9.91 5.62 -12.77
N PRO A 87 8.74 5.59 -12.09
CA PRO A 87 8.18 6.80 -11.52
C PRO A 87 9.33 7.61 -10.94
N LYS A 88 9.46 8.90 -11.31
CA LYS A 88 10.47 9.80 -10.76
C LYS A 88 10.20 9.96 -9.27
N ILE A 89 10.40 8.90 -8.50
CA ILE A 89 10.81 9.00 -7.13
C ILE A 89 12.15 9.69 -7.26
N LYS A 90 12.21 10.95 -6.84
CA LYS A 90 13.48 11.59 -6.50
C LYS A 90 14.13 10.69 -5.45
N LEU A 91 14.87 9.68 -5.89
CA LEU A 91 15.75 8.87 -5.09
C LEU A 91 17.12 9.53 -5.23
N PRO A 92 17.57 10.38 -4.29
CA PRO A 92 18.99 10.56 -4.09
C PRO A 92 19.61 9.19 -3.81
N SER A 93 20.20 8.64 -4.85
CA SER A 93 21.13 7.53 -4.79
C SER A 93 22.43 8.05 -4.20
N ILE A 94 22.54 7.98 -2.87
CA ILE A 94 23.76 7.77 -2.05
C ILE A 94 23.21 7.66 -0.61
N PHE A 95 23.02 6.43 -0.10
CA PHE A 95 22.59 6.11 1.29
C PHE A 95 21.24 6.71 1.79
N TYR A 96 20.09 6.19 1.35
CA TYR A 96 18.86 6.30 2.17
C TYR A 96 18.95 5.34 3.36
N ARG A 97 19.78 5.68 4.35
CA ARG A 97 19.51 5.20 5.70
C ARG A 97 18.32 6.00 6.19
N LEU A 98 17.15 5.34 6.26
CA LEU A 98 16.04 5.89 7.02
C LEU A 98 16.56 6.24 8.43
N PRO A 99 16.09 7.33 9.06
CA PRO A 99 16.36 7.58 10.47
C PRO A 99 16.10 6.30 11.27
N LYS A 100 16.96 5.96 12.25
CA LYS A 100 16.80 4.74 13.05
C LYS A 100 15.41 4.65 13.69
N THR A 101 14.86 5.80 14.04
CA THR A 101 13.49 5.95 14.51
C THR A 101 12.88 7.22 13.94
N LYS A 102 11.57 7.20 13.73
CA LYS A 102 10.75 8.36 13.40
C LYS A 102 9.38 8.16 14.03
N ALA A 103 8.82 9.23 14.60
CA ALA A 103 7.45 9.26 15.06
C ALA A 103 6.78 10.55 14.57
N LEU A 104 5.50 10.44 14.23
CA LEU A 104 4.59 11.53 13.89
C LEU A 104 3.69 11.79 15.11
N SER A 105 3.37 13.05 15.36
CA SER A 105 2.49 13.45 16.47
C SER A 105 1.00 13.28 16.09
N ILE A 106 0.64 12.08 15.62
CA ILE A 106 -0.75 11.73 15.31
C ILE A 106 -1.49 11.51 16.63
N PRO A 107 -2.58 12.27 16.91
CA PRO A 107 -3.35 12.13 18.13
C PRO A 107 -4.06 10.77 18.17
N TYR A 108 -4.27 10.25 19.38
CA TYR A 108 -5.03 9.03 19.60
C TYR A 108 -6.54 9.33 19.75
N LYS A 109 -7.37 8.42 19.25
CA LYS A 109 -8.82 8.37 19.46
C LYS A 109 -9.25 6.91 19.62
N SER A 110 -10.10 6.64 20.60
CA SER A 110 -10.65 5.31 20.85
C SER A 110 -11.93 5.13 20.04
N GLN A 111 -12.09 4.01 19.34
CA GLN A 111 -13.36 3.73 18.65
C GLN A 111 -14.50 3.47 19.63
N LEU A 112 -14.18 3.14 20.89
CA LEU A 112 -15.18 2.87 21.93
C LEU A 112 -15.94 4.13 22.35
N ASP A 113 -15.39 5.31 22.05
CA ASP A 113 -16.03 6.60 22.29
C ASP A 113 -17.07 6.95 21.21
N ASN A 114 -17.06 6.23 20.07
CA ASN A 114 -17.99 6.48 18.97
C ASN A 114 -19.43 6.17 19.35
N ALA A 115 -20.35 7.07 19.01
CA ALA A 115 -21.77 6.80 19.13
C ALA A 115 -22.22 5.72 18.13
N LEU A 116 -21.61 5.70 16.94
CA LEU A 116 -21.94 4.77 15.86
C LEU A 116 -20.95 3.60 15.83
N ASN A 117 -21.49 2.41 16.10
CA ASN A 117 -20.80 1.14 15.99
C ASN A 117 -19.42 1.09 16.70
N PRO A 118 -19.37 1.37 18.02
CA PRO A 118 -18.10 1.50 18.76
C PRO A 118 -17.22 0.25 18.73
N ARG A 119 -17.78 -0.93 18.47
CA ARG A 119 -17.02 -2.19 18.32
C ARG A 119 -16.65 -2.53 16.88
N GLY A 120 -17.11 -1.77 15.90
CA GLY A 120 -16.85 -2.01 14.49
C GLY A 120 -16.22 -0.84 13.76
N ALA A 121 -16.04 0.33 14.38
CA ALA A 121 -15.68 1.59 13.73
C ALA A 121 -14.17 1.91 13.66
N CYS A 122 -13.30 0.90 13.78
CA CYS A 122 -11.83 1.06 13.68
C CYS A 122 -11.39 1.84 12.42
N ASN A 123 -12.13 1.69 11.33
CA ASN A 123 -11.87 2.37 10.05
C ASN A 123 -11.99 3.89 10.13
N VAL A 124 -13.17 4.40 10.45
CA VAL A 124 -13.43 5.84 10.56
C VAL A 124 -12.65 6.47 11.70
N THR A 125 -12.43 5.75 12.80
CA THR A 125 -11.56 6.22 13.90
C THR A 125 -10.11 6.35 13.47
N SER A 126 -9.57 5.38 12.70
CA SER A 126 -8.21 5.49 12.15
C SER A 126 -8.06 6.68 11.20
N TYR A 127 -9.05 6.92 10.34
CA TYR A 127 -9.05 8.10 9.48
C TYR A 127 -9.21 9.41 10.25
N ALA A 128 -10.04 9.45 11.30
CA ALA A 128 -10.23 10.64 12.13
C ALA A 128 -8.94 11.04 12.86
N MET A 129 -8.15 10.08 13.36
CA MET A 129 -6.82 10.35 13.92
C MET A 129 -5.88 11.02 12.91
N VAL A 130 -5.85 10.50 11.67
CA VAL A 130 -5.04 11.08 10.58
C VAL A 130 -5.55 12.45 10.15
N MET A 131 -6.86 12.65 10.09
CA MET A 131 -7.47 13.94 9.78
C MET A 131 -7.16 15.00 10.84
N ASP A 132 -7.21 14.64 12.13
CA ASP A 132 -6.84 15.55 13.23
C ASP A 132 -5.34 15.92 13.17
N TYR A 133 -4.47 14.96 12.83
CA TYR A 133 -3.06 15.24 12.57
C TYR A 133 -2.86 16.30 11.47
N PHE A 134 -3.60 16.20 10.36
CA PHE A 134 -3.56 17.16 9.26
C PHE A 134 -4.45 18.40 9.45
N LYS A 135 -5.09 18.53 10.61
CA LYS A 135 -5.99 19.64 10.96
C LYS A 135 -7.13 19.80 9.94
N ILE A 136 -7.70 18.68 9.52
CA ILE A 136 -8.92 18.65 8.70
C ILE A 136 -10.12 18.88 9.64
N PRO A 137 -10.91 19.93 9.41
CA PRO A 137 -12.03 20.24 10.30
C PRO A 137 -13.22 19.32 10.06
N GLN A 138 -13.95 19.04 11.14
CA GLN A 138 -15.31 18.50 11.08
C GLN A 138 -16.23 19.46 10.31
N ARG A 139 -17.17 18.93 9.54
CA ARG A 139 -18.05 19.71 8.63
C ARG A 139 -19.51 19.75 9.07
N THR A 140 -19.89 18.94 10.05
CA THR A 140 -21.25 18.80 10.57
C THR A 140 -21.31 19.05 12.09
N ASN A 141 -22.50 18.91 12.66
CA ASN A 141 -22.75 18.98 14.10
C ASN A 141 -22.67 17.61 14.79
N ALA A 142 -22.02 16.60 14.18
CA ALA A 142 -21.74 15.35 14.86
C ALA A 142 -20.96 15.60 16.17
N VAL A 143 -21.11 14.71 17.15
CA VAL A 143 -20.40 14.83 18.44
C VAL A 143 -18.88 14.77 18.22
N GLN A 144 -18.46 13.94 17.26
CA GLN A 144 -17.08 13.74 16.88
C GLN A 144 -16.95 13.38 15.40
N LEU A 145 -15.74 13.55 14.87
CA LEU A 145 -15.44 13.39 13.44
C LEU A 145 -15.70 11.96 12.96
N GLU A 146 -15.45 10.95 13.79
CA GLU A 146 -15.68 9.55 13.49
C GLU A 146 -17.13 9.27 13.10
N ASP A 147 -18.08 9.81 13.87
CA ASP A 147 -19.50 9.63 13.61
C ASP A 147 -19.94 10.38 12.35
N GLU A 148 -19.32 11.53 12.05
CA GLU A 148 -19.50 12.23 10.77
C GLU A 148 -18.99 11.40 9.60
N LEU A 149 -17.79 10.84 9.68
CA LEU A 149 -17.20 9.99 8.65
C LEU A 149 -18.04 8.71 8.43
N TYR A 150 -18.56 8.13 9.52
CA TYR A 150 -19.47 6.99 9.46
C TYR A 150 -20.73 7.32 8.67
N ARG A 151 -21.42 8.41 9.03
CA ARG A 151 -22.64 8.88 8.32
C ARG A 151 -22.35 9.28 6.88
N PHE A 152 -21.16 9.86 6.63
CA PHE A 152 -20.74 10.22 5.28
C PHE A 152 -20.71 8.97 4.38
N LEU A 153 -20.04 7.89 4.82
CA LEU A 153 -19.97 6.64 4.07
C LEU A 153 -21.37 6.09 3.79
N GLU A 154 -22.24 6.01 4.79
CA GLU A 154 -23.63 5.55 4.62
C GLU A 154 -24.41 6.40 3.62
N SER A 155 -24.32 7.74 3.74
CA SER A 155 -25.02 8.67 2.85
C SER A 155 -24.56 8.61 1.39
N LYS A 156 -23.34 8.11 1.16
CA LYS A 156 -22.74 7.94 -0.17
C LYS A 156 -22.86 6.52 -0.71
N GLY A 157 -23.44 5.59 0.06
CA GLY A 157 -23.50 4.18 -0.29
C GLY A 157 -22.11 3.52 -0.35
N LEU A 158 -21.14 4.07 0.36
CA LEU A 158 -19.76 3.58 0.42
C LEU A 158 -19.60 2.59 1.58
N SER A 159 -18.80 1.55 1.36
CA SER A 159 -18.55 0.52 2.35
C SER A 159 -17.38 0.87 3.26
N ARG A 160 -17.66 0.93 4.56
CA ARG A 160 -16.63 0.98 5.62
C ARG A 160 -15.70 -0.24 5.66
N TRP A 161 -16.04 -1.32 4.95
CA TRP A 161 -15.24 -2.54 4.85
C TRP A 161 -14.37 -2.58 3.59
N ASP A 162 -14.61 -1.69 2.63
CA ASP A 162 -13.84 -1.63 1.40
C ASP A 162 -12.73 -0.56 1.52
N PRO A 163 -11.45 -0.91 1.33
CA PRO A 163 -10.35 0.04 1.50
C PRO A 163 -10.33 1.14 0.43
N TYR A 164 -10.85 0.90 -0.77
CA TYR A 164 -10.94 1.93 -1.81
C TYR A 164 -12.04 2.93 -1.45
N ASP A 165 -13.16 2.49 -0.90
CA ASP A 165 -14.22 3.38 -0.39
C ASP A 165 -13.74 4.24 0.79
N LEU A 166 -12.93 3.67 1.69
CA LEU A 166 -12.27 4.45 2.74
C LEU A 166 -11.31 5.49 2.16
N ALA A 167 -10.56 5.15 1.11
CA ALA A 167 -9.68 6.09 0.42
C ALA A 167 -10.49 7.23 -0.25
N GLN A 168 -11.62 6.90 -0.88
CA GLN A 168 -12.55 7.88 -1.46
C GLN A 168 -13.10 8.84 -0.39
N MET A 169 -13.47 8.32 0.79
CA MET A 169 -13.85 9.16 1.92
C MET A 169 -12.71 10.10 2.32
N GLY A 170 -11.48 9.60 2.50
CA GLY A 170 -10.34 10.45 2.81
C GLY A 170 -10.13 11.57 1.79
N GLN A 171 -10.22 11.23 0.49
CA GLN A 171 -10.10 12.19 -0.61
C GLN A 171 -11.20 13.25 -0.58
N ALA A 172 -12.45 12.88 -0.29
CA ALA A 172 -13.55 13.82 -0.13
C ALA A 172 -13.32 14.82 1.03
N TYR A 173 -12.45 14.47 1.99
CA TYR A 173 -12.05 15.32 3.11
C TYR A 173 -10.74 16.10 2.87
N GLY A 174 -10.17 16.05 1.66
CA GLY A 174 -8.96 16.79 1.30
C GLY A 174 -7.65 16.07 1.68
N LEU A 175 -7.67 14.73 1.67
CA LEU A 175 -6.47 13.90 1.80
C LEU A 175 -6.03 13.35 0.45
N ASN A 176 -4.73 13.25 0.23
CA ASN A 176 -4.17 12.38 -0.80
C ASN A 176 -3.97 10.99 -0.19
N VAL A 177 -4.72 9.99 -0.68
CA VAL A 177 -4.67 8.60 -0.20
C VAL A 177 -4.16 7.68 -1.30
N ASP A 178 -3.02 7.05 -1.05
CA ASP A 178 -2.44 6.00 -1.89
C ASP A 178 -2.58 4.65 -1.18
N PHE A 179 -3.50 3.82 -1.67
CA PHE A 179 -3.76 2.49 -1.14
C PHE A 179 -3.06 1.40 -1.97
N THR A 180 -2.42 0.46 -1.30
CA THR A 180 -1.82 -0.73 -1.91
C THR A 180 -2.07 -1.97 -1.06
N THR A 181 -2.30 -3.10 -1.70
CA THR A 181 -2.35 -4.44 -1.05
C THR A 181 -1.00 -5.16 -1.08
N ARG A 182 0.05 -4.44 -1.49
CA ARG A 182 1.38 -4.99 -1.81
C ARG A 182 2.50 -4.19 -1.17
N ALA A 183 2.36 -3.85 0.11
CA ALA A 183 3.41 -3.21 0.90
C ALA A 183 4.21 -4.25 1.71
N GLY A 184 5.45 -3.91 2.05
CA GLY A 184 6.24 -4.56 3.10
C GLY A 184 6.52 -3.60 4.26
N LEU A 185 7.21 -4.09 5.29
CA LEU A 185 7.55 -3.29 6.47
C LEU A 185 8.42 -2.07 6.13
N TRP A 186 9.30 -2.21 5.12
CA TRP A 186 10.17 -1.13 4.69
C TRP A 186 9.39 0.04 4.09
N GLU A 187 8.33 -0.23 3.34
CA GLU A 187 7.46 0.78 2.73
C GLU A 187 6.71 1.59 3.79
N ILE A 188 6.28 0.97 4.89
CA ILE A 188 5.70 1.69 6.03
C ILE A 188 6.73 2.66 6.62
N ARG A 189 7.95 2.18 6.86
CA ARG A 189 9.05 2.98 7.43
C ARG A 189 9.41 4.15 6.54
N LYS A 190 9.56 3.89 5.23
CA LYS A 190 9.83 4.95 4.24
C LYS A 190 8.71 5.99 4.21
N ALA A 191 7.45 5.56 4.19
CA ALA A 191 6.32 6.48 4.16
C ALA A 191 6.33 7.40 5.38
N ILE A 192 6.50 6.84 6.59
CA ILE A 192 6.59 7.62 7.83
C ILE A 192 7.80 8.55 7.84
N ALA A 193 8.96 8.08 7.37
CA ALA A 193 10.17 8.89 7.28
C ALA A 193 9.99 10.11 6.35
N GLU A 194 9.17 9.95 5.31
CA GLU A 194 8.79 11.00 4.36
C GLU A 194 7.61 11.86 4.83
N GLY A 195 7.05 11.59 6.01
CA GLY A 195 5.96 12.37 6.61
C GLY A 195 4.55 11.92 6.23
N TYR A 196 4.39 10.75 5.62
CA TYR A 196 3.07 10.16 5.37
C TYR A 196 2.53 9.55 6.65
N ALA A 197 1.26 9.83 6.95
CA ALA A 197 0.52 9.04 7.91
C ALA A 197 0.17 7.68 7.29
N CYS A 198 0.25 6.61 8.07
CA CYS A 198 0.03 5.24 7.59
C CYS A 198 -1.13 4.60 8.33
N ILE A 199 -2.02 3.93 7.60
CA ILE A 199 -3.04 3.02 8.16
C ILE A 199 -2.80 1.64 7.58
N ILE A 200 -2.74 0.62 8.43
CA ILE A 200 -2.52 -0.78 8.04
C ILE A 200 -3.72 -1.64 8.41
N HIS A 201 -3.95 -2.72 7.66
CA HIS A 201 -4.96 -3.72 7.95
C HIS A 201 -4.29 -5.00 8.45
N GLY A 202 -4.98 -5.76 9.29
CA GLY A 202 -4.54 -7.08 9.71
C GLY A 202 -5.63 -7.92 10.37
N TYR A 203 -5.31 -9.19 10.58
CA TYR A 203 -6.19 -10.20 11.17
C TYR A 203 -6.03 -10.25 12.70
N PHE A 204 -6.17 -9.09 13.35
CA PHE A 204 -6.16 -9.00 14.81
C PHE A 204 -7.47 -9.50 15.44
N THR A 205 -8.56 -9.49 14.67
CA THR A 205 -9.85 -10.11 14.99
C THR A 205 -10.30 -11.04 13.85
N SER A 206 -11.37 -11.81 14.05
CA SER A 206 -11.96 -12.68 13.02
C SER A 206 -12.50 -11.93 11.79
N PHE A 207 -12.84 -10.65 11.94
CA PHE A 207 -13.36 -9.81 10.86
C PHE A 207 -12.27 -8.90 10.25
N GLY A 208 -11.03 -8.99 10.76
CA GLY A 208 -9.98 -8.03 10.49
C GLY A 208 -10.05 -6.81 11.40
N HIS A 209 -9.00 -6.00 11.33
CA HIS A 209 -8.86 -4.76 12.09
C HIS A 209 -7.90 -3.83 11.37
N ILE A 210 -8.08 -2.53 11.54
CA ILE A 210 -7.18 -1.52 10.97
C ILE A 210 -6.75 -0.52 12.04
N MET A 211 -5.53 -0.04 11.92
CA MET A 211 -4.94 0.87 12.90
C MET A 211 -3.97 1.85 12.25
N VAL A 212 -3.67 2.94 12.97
CA VAL A 212 -2.70 3.94 12.53
C VAL A 212 -1.30 3.53 12.95
N VAL A 213 -0.35 3.56 12.02
CA VAL A 213 1.08 3.52 12.32
C VAL A 213 1.61 4.94 12.39
N ARG A 214 1.98 5.37 13.60
CA ARG A 214 2.47 6.72 13.88
C ARG A 214 3.99 6.81 13.89
N GLY A 215 4.70 5.70 13.89
CA GLY A 215 6.15 5.72 13.91
C GLY A 215 6.79 4.35 13.77
N TYR A 216 8.12 4.32 13.81
CA TYR A 216 8.90 3.10 13.79
C TYR A 216 10.23 3.23 14.54
N ASP A 217 10.79 2.09 14.92
CA ASP A 217 12.19 1.90 15.31
C ASP A 217 12.74 0.61 14.68
N ASP A 218 13.98 0.21 14.96
CA ASP A 218 14.56 -1.01 14.38
C ASP A 218 13.79 -2.30 14.71
N ARG A 219 13.03 -2.33 15.80
CA ARG A 219 12.35 -3.52 16.33
C ARG A 219 10.88 -3.62 15.94
N GLY A 220 10.26 -2.52 15.54
CA GLY A 220 8.85 -2.51 15.22
C GLY A 220 8.29 -1.14 14.89
N PHE A 221 7.03 -0.95 15.27
CA PHE A 221 6.20 0.18 14.89
C PHE A 221 5.48 0.75 16.10
N PHE A 222 5.48 2.08 16.19
CA PHE A 222 4.62 2.80 17.11
C PHE A 222 3.24 2.93 16.47
N VAL A 223 2.20 2.45 17.13
CA VAL A 223 0.83 2.42 16.60
C VAL A 223 -0.15 3.12 17.53
N ASN A 224 -1.21 3.66 16.95
CA ASN A 224 -2.43 4.00 17.66
C ASN A 224 -3.49 2.98 17.21
N ASP A 225 -3.78 2.01 18.08
CA ASP A 225 -4.81 0.99 17.84
C ASP A 225 -6.15 1.50 18.41
N PRO A 226 -7.17 1.77 17.59
CA PRO A 226 -8.39 2.39 18.10
C PRO A 226 -9.17 1.50 19.08
N PHE A 227 -8.92 0.18 19.13
CA PHE A 227 -9.71 -0.77 19.91
C PHE A 227 -9.10 -1.14 21.27
N GLY A 228 -7.87 -0.70 21.56
CA GLY A 228 -7.12 -1.06 22.76
C GLY A 228 -5.86 -1.86 22.42
N GLU A 229 -5.26 -2.51 23.41
CA GLU A 229 -4.02 -3.27 23.21
C GLU A 229 -4.29 -4.72 22.83
N TRP A 230 -3.62 -5.21 21.79
CA TRP A 230 -3.70 -6.59 21.34
C TRP A 230 -2.70 -7.50 22.06
N PHE A 231 -3.19 -8.65 22.51
CA PHE A 231 -2.39 -9.76 23.03
C PHE A 231 -2.72 -11.05 22.29
N GLU A 232 -1.91 -12.09 22.45
CA GLU A 232 -2.19 -13.41 21.88
C GLU A 232 -3.53 -14.00 22.37
N SER A 233 -3.94 -13.67 23.60
CA SER A 233 -5.25 -14.02 24.16
C SER A 233 -6.40 -13.16 23.64
N GLY A 234 -6.13 -12.13 22.83
CA GLY A 234 -7.10 -11.20 22.28
C GLY A 234 -6.90 -9.76 22.76
N TYR A 235 -7.85 -8.90 22.41
CA TYR A 235 -7.82 -7.48 22.77
C TYR A 235 -8.14 -7.24 24.24
N ARG A 236 -7.42 -6.29 24.83
CA ARG A 236 -7.72 -5.67 26.12
C ARG A 236 -8.14 -4.23 25.90
N ASN A 237 -9.44 -4.01 25.93
CA ASN A 237 -10.08 -2.71 25.74
C ASN A 237 -10.08 -1.83 27.00
N ASP A 238 -9.64 -2.39 28.13
CA ASP A 238 -9.34 -1.68 29.37
C ASP A 238 -7.94 -1.07 29.37
N PHE A 239 -7.10 -1.40 28.38
CA PHE A 239 -5.82 -0.76 28.13
C PHE A 239 -5.96 0.25 26.99
N THR A 240 -5.20 1.34 27.09
CA THR A 240 -5.15 2.34 26.01
C THR A 240 -4.51 1.74 24.76
N GLY A 241 -5.05 2.07 23.59
CA GLY A 241 -4.43 1.77 22.31
C GLY A 241 -3.44 2.86 21.85
N GLU A 242 -3.19 3.88 22.67
CA GLU A 242 -2.32 4.99 22.35
C GLU A 242 -0.84 4.59 22.39
N ASN A 243 -0.11 4.90 21.30
CA ASN A 243 1.34 4.80 21.23
C ASN A 243 1.92 3.45 21.68
N LEU A 244 1.24 2.36 21.31
CA LEU A 244 1.72 1.01 21.55
C LEU A 244 2.92 0.70 20.65
N HIS A 245 3.77 -0.23 21.06
CA HIS A 245 4.88 -0.73 20.25
C HIS A 245 4.60 -2.17 19.80
N TYR A 246 4.34 -2.35 18.51
CA TYR A 246 4.13 -3.67 17.91
C TYR A 246 5.37 -4.09 17.14
N SER A 247 5.89 -5.28 17.45
CA SER A 247 7.12 -5.78 16.85
C SER A 247 6.97 -6.04 15.35
N ASN A 248 8.10 -6.08 14.64
CA ASN A 248 8.13 -6.46 13.22
C ASN A 248 7.45 -7.82 12.99
N GLU A 249 7.69 -8.78 13.89
CA GLU A 249 7.15 -10.14 13.82
C GLU A 249 5.64 -10.13 14.00
N LEU A 250 5.12 -9.35 14.96
CA LEU A 250 3.69 -9.22 15.19
C LEU A 250 2.99 -8.59 13.98
N ILE A 251 3.51 -7.46 13.48
CA ILE A 251 2.94 -6.81 12.29
C ILE A 251 3.00 -7.74 11.08
N LYS A 252 4.10 -8.46 10.85
CA LYS A 252 4.21 -9.41 9.74
C LYS A 252 3.21 -10.56 9.88
N ALA A 253 3.07 -11.14 11.07
CA ALA A 253 2.17 -12.25 11.33
C ALA A 253 0.68 -11.87 11.18
N LYS A 254 0.29 -10.66 11.60
CA LYS A 254 -1.11 -10.22 11.58
C LYS A 254 -1.50 -9.46 10.33
N CYS A 255 -0.59 -8.71 9.73
CA CYS A 255 -0.91 -7.81 8.61
C CYS A 255 -0.42 -8.31 7.25
N SER A 256 0.37 -9.38 7.21
CA SER A 256 0.96 -9.91 5.99
C SER A 256 1.09 -11.45 5.99
N PRO A 257 0.10 -12.23 6.50
CA PRO A 257 0.22 -13.68 6.60
C PRO A 257 0.39 -14.38 5.25
N GLU A 258 -0.02 -13.74 4.16
CA GLU A 258 0.12 -14.25 2.79
C GLU A 258 1.56 -14.12 2.23
N GLY A 259 2.44 -13.40 2.91
CA GLY A 259 3.86 -13.25 2.57
C GLY A 259 4.38 -11.83 2.75
N GLU A 260 5.71 -11.64 2.70
CA GLU A 260 6.42 -10.42 3.14
C GLU A 260 5.99 -9.09 2.46
N ASN A 261 5.35 -9.15 1.30
CA ASN A 261 4.89 -7.98 0.54
C ASN A 261 3.38 -8.02 0.25
N TYR A 262 2.58 -8.54 1.18
CA TYR A 262 1.12 -8.66 1.09
C TYR A 262 0.40 -7.80 2.13
N LEU A 263 1.06 -6.74 2.62
CA LEU A 263 0.46 -5.84 3.58
C LEU A 263 -0.41 -4.79 2.89
N TRP A 264 -1.59 -4.56 3.44
CA TRP A 264 -2.53 -3.54 3.00
C TRP A 264 -2.21 -2.23 3.72
N LEU A 265 -1.82 -1.21 2.94
CA LEU A 265 -1.30 0.05 3.44
C LEU A 265 -1.99 1.23 2.75
N HIS A 266 -2.52 2.14 3.56
CA HIS A 266 -2.87 3.49 3.13
C HIS A 266 -1.71 4.42 3.47
N ARG A 267 -1.13 5.08 2.47
CA ARG A 267 -0.18 6.19 2.63
C ARG A 267 -0.94 7.50 2.44
N ILE A 268 -0.92 8.35 3.45
CA ILE A 268 -1.81 9.51 3.52
C ILE A 268 -1.01 10.80 3.74
N THR A 269 -1.30 11.80 2.92
CA THR A 269 -0.85 13.19 3.09
C THR A 269 -2.04 14.13 2.98
N LYS A 270 -1.85 15.38 3.42
CA LYS A 270 -2.80 16.46 3.12
C LYS A 270 -2.73 16.80 1.62
N ALA A 271 -3.89 17.05 1.00
CA ALA A 271 -3.98 17.49 -0.39
C ALA A 271 -3.37 18.88 -0.62
#